data_AF-A0A958B4C2-F1
#
_entry.id   AF-A0A958B4C2-F1
#
_cell.length_a   1.000
_cell.length_b   1.000
_cell.length_c   1.000
_cell.angle_alpha   90.00
_cell.angle_beta   90.00
_cell.angle_gamma   90.00
#
_symmetry.space_group_name_H-M   'P 1'
#
loop_
_entity.id
_entity.type
_entity.pdbx_description
1 polymer ?
#
loop_
_entity_poly.entity_id
_entity_poly.type
_entity_poly.pdbx_seq_one_letter_code
_entity_poly.pdbx_strand_id
1 'polypeptide(L)' 'LGESLGLALEEGAAGGGSDGNTTSQFTATLDGLGAVGDGAHALHEHILIDEMPRRAALLALLLLSPLK' A
#
# COMPACT_ATOMS: atom_id res chain seq x y z
N LEU A 1 13.63 1.44 0.79
CA LEU A 1 12.76 1.11 1.94
C LEU A 1 12.10 -0.27 1.77
N GLY A 2 11.46 -0.56 0.62
CA GLY A 2 10.96 -1.91 0.35
C GLY A 2 12.05 -2.99 0.33
N GLU A 3 13.15 -2.74 -0.40
CA GLU A 3 14.28 -3.67 -0.51
C GLU A 3 14.89 -4.05 0.85
N SER A 4 14.96 -3.12 1.82
CA SER A 4 15.47 -3.41 3.17
C SER A 4 14.54 -4.33 3.98
N LEU A 5 13.30 -4.51 3.53
CA LEU A 5 12.34 -5.48 4.06
C LEU A 5 12.25 -6.75 3.19
N GLY A 6 13.10 -6.88 2.15
CA GLY A 6 13.00 -7.95 1.17
C GLY A 6 11.77 -7.85 0.27
N LEU A 7 11.17 -6.65 0.15
CA LEU A 7 10.01 -6.40 -0.72
C LEU A 7 10.47 -5.82 -2.05
N ALA A 8 10.15 -6.51 -3.15
CA ALA A 8 10.15 -5.92 -4.48
C ALA A 8 8.88 -5.07 -4.62
N LEU A 9 9.06 -3.76 -4.81
CA LEU A 9 7.96 -2.82 -5.01
C LEU A 9 7.83 -2.49 -6.49
N GLU A 10 6.62 -2.62 -7.00
CA GLU A 10 6.26 -2.29 -8.37
C GLU A 10 5.05 -1.35 -8.37
N GLU A 11 4.92 -0.57 -9.43
CA GLU A 11 3.69 0.18 -9.65
C GLU A 11 2.56 -0.76 -10.10
N GLY A 12 1.33 -0.42 -9.72
CA GLY A 12 0.13 -1.16 -10.11
C GLY A 12 -0.95 -0.19 -10.58
N ALA A 13 -1.70 -0.59 -11.59
CA ALA A 13 -2.89 0.13 -12.03
C ALA A 13 -4.14 -0.54 -11.45
N ALA A 14 -5.02 0.25 -10.84
CA ALA A 14 -6.35 -0.19 -10.46
C ALA A 14 -7.36 0.20 -11.55
N GLY A 15 -8.38 -0.65 -11.76
CA GLY A 15 -9.49 -0.33 -12.67
C GLY A 15 -10.51 0.67 -12.12
N GLY A 16 -10.39 1.04 -10.83
CA GLY A 16 -11.26 1.97 -10.12
C GLY A 16 -10.52 3.22 -9.63
N GLY A 17 -11.17 3.97 -8.73
CA GLY A 17 -10.58 5.14 -8.07
C GLY A 17 -10.41 4.95 -6.57
N SER A 18 -9.59 5.81 -5.97
CA SER A 18 -9.35 5.88 -4.53
C SER A 18 -9.36 7.34 -4.05
N ASP A 19 -9.30 7.54 -2.73
CA ASP A 19 -9.07 8.87 -2.15
C ASP A 19 -7.71 9.48 -2.59
N GLY A 20 -6.79 8.63 -3.06
CA GLY A 20 -5.54 9.02 -3.70
C GLY A 20 -5.76 9.86 -4.96
N ASN A 21 -6.78 9.58 -5.78
CA ASN A 21 -7.11 10.39 -6.96
C ASN A 21 -7.52 11.82 -6.60
N THR A 22 -8.16 12.01 -5.46
CA THR A 22 -8.58 13.33 -5.00
C THR A 22 -7.40 14.07 -4.36
N THR A 23 -6.71 13.42 -3.42
CA THR A 23 -5.61 14.06 -2.68
C THR A 23 -4.38 14.36 -3.54
N SER A 24 -4.11 13.55 -4.56
CA SER A 24 -2.98 13.74 -5.49
C SER A 24 -3.04 15.06 -6.29
N GLN A 25 -4.23 15.66 -6.41
CA GLN A 25 -4.38 16.98 -7.04
C GLN A 25 -3.81 18.12 -6.18
N PHE A 26 -3.60 17.87 -4.88
CA PHE A 26 -3.21 18.90 -3.90
C PHE A 26 -1.83 18.64 -3.28
N THR A 27 -1.40 17.39 -3.19
CA THR A 27 -0.08 17.01 -2.65
C THR A 27 0.37 15.69 -3.26
N ALA A 28 1.68 15.39 -3.19
CA ALA A 28 2.17 14.08 -3.59
C ALA A 28 1.53 12.99 -2.70
N THR A 29 0.73 12.13 -3.31
CA THR A 29 0.05 11.03 -2.61
C THR A 29 0.60 9.69 -3.08
N LEU A 30 1.00 8.87 -2.12
CA LEU A 30 1.29 7.46 -2.33
C LEU A 30 0.03 6.64 -1.95
N ASP A 31 -0.45 5.82 -2.88
CA ASP A 31 -1.62 4.96 -2.70
C ASP A 31 -1.24 3.48 -2.85
N GLY A 32 -2.14 2.56 -2.50
CA GLY A 32 -1.92 1.11 -2.63
C GLY A 32 -1.11 0.48 -1.48
N LEU A 33 -1.02 1.17 -0.33
CA LEU A 33 -0.39 0.65 0.90
C LEU A 33 -1.32 -0.20 1.78
N GLY A 34 -2.50 -0.56 1.27
CA GLY A 34 -3.50 -1.36 1.98
C GLY A 34 -3.10 -2.83 2.22
N ALA A 35 -4.07 -3.59 2.74
CA ALA A 35 -3.91 -5.01 3.00
C ALA A 35 -3.65 -5.81 1.71
N VAL A 36 -2.97 -6.94 1.83
CA VAL A 36 -2.73 -7.91 0.76
C VAL A 36 -3.79 -8.99 0.91
N GLY A 37 -4.49 -9.31 -0.17
CA GLY A 37 -5.65 -10.17 -0.17
C GLY A 37 -6.28 -10.25 -1.55
N ASP A 38 -7.48 -10.81 -1.63
CA ASP A 38 -8.23 -10.95 -2.87
C ASP A 38 -9.74 -10.93 -2.62
N GLY A 39 -10.51 -10.78 -3.70
CA GLY A 39 -11.97 -10.83 -3.68
C GLY A 39 -12.61 -9.58 -3.09
N ALA A 40 -11.98 -8.41 -3.19
CA ALA A 40 -12.56 -7.16 -2.70
C ALA A 40 -14.01 -6.99 -3.19
N HIS A 41 -14.93 -6.76 -2.25
CA HIS A 41 -16.38 -6.67 -2.47
C HIS A 41 -17.08 -8.00 -2.85
N ALA A 42 -16.47 -9.16 -2.57
CA ALA A 42 -17.05 -10.47 -2.80
C ALA A 42 -17.24 -11.27 -1.52
N LEU A 43 -18.07 -12.32 -1.55
CA LEU A 43 -18.26 -13.23 -0.39
C LEU A 43 -16.97 -13.94 0.06
N HIS A 44 -15.98 -14.04 -0.83
CA HIS A 44 -14.67 -14.63 -0.56
C HIS A 44 -13.59 -13.57 -0.32
N GLU A 45 -13.98 -12.33 -0.02
CA GLU A 45 -13.05 -11.28 0.38
C GLU A 45 -12.24 -11.73 1.60
N HIS A 46 -10.92 -11.64 1.48
CA HIS A 46 -10.02 -12.02 2.57
C HIS A 46 -8.69 -11.27 2.47
N ILE A 47 -7.92 -11.32 3.56
CA ILE A 47 -6.55 -10.83 3.63
C ILE A 47 -5.59 -11.96 3.99
N LEU A 48 -4.33 -11.83 3.58
CA LEU A 48 -3.24 -12.72 3.96
C LEU A 48 -2.58 -12.17 5.23
N ILE A 49 -2.87 -12.79 6.38
CA ILE A 49 -2.40 -12.33 7.69
C ILE A 49 -0.86 -12.27 7.73
N ASP A 50 -0.20 -13.26 7.14
CA ASP A 50 1.27 -13.37 7.14
C ASP A 50 1.96 -12.21 6.41
N GLU A 51 1.25 -11.50 5.52
CA GLU A 51 1.78 -10.32 4.81
C GLU A 51 1.64 -9.02 5.61
N MET A 52 0.75 -8.97 6.60
CA MET A 52 0.42 -7.73 7.32
C MET A 52 1.57 -7.16 8.15
N PRO A 53 2.41 -7.97 8.82
CA PRO A 53 3.61 -7.46 9.48
C PRO A 53 4.56 -6.72 8.52
N ARG A 54 4.73 -7.23 7.30
CA ARG A 54 5.60 -6.59 6.29
C ARG A 54 5.01 -5.27 5.79
N ARG A 55 3.69 -5.21 5.56
CA ARG A 55 2.98 -3.97 5.21
C ARG A 55 3.09 -2.91 6.31
N ALA A 56 2.88 -3.30 7.56
CA ALA A 56 3.01 -2.40 8.71
C ALA A 56 4.45 -1.86 8.86
N ALA A 57 5.45 -2.73 8.70
CA ALA A 57 6.86 -2.31 8.72
C ALA A 57 7.19 -1.30 7.62
N LEU A 58 6.70 -1.52 6.39
CA LEU A 58 6.92 -0.59 5.28
C LEU A 58 6.29 0.78 5.57
N LEU A 59 5.05 0.82 6.08
CA LEU A 59 4.39 2.07 6.47
C LEU A 59 5.17 2.81 7.56
N ALA A 60 5.61 2.09 8.60
CA ALA A 60 6.43 2.67 9.67
C ALA A 60 7.73 3.27 9.13
N LEU A 61 8.42 2.57 8.22
CA LEU A 61 9.63 3.07 7.57
C LEU A 61 9.36 4.33 6.73
N LEU A 62 8.24 4.41 6.03
CA LEU A 62 7.86 5.59 5.27
C LEU A 62 7.65 6.81 6.18
N LEU A 63 6.92 6.63 7.29
CA LEU A 63 6.66 7.69 8.27
C LEU A 63 7.92 8.16 8.99
N LEU A 64 8.85 7.25 9.27
CA LEU A 64 10.12 7.56 9.94
C LEU A 64 11.21 8.02 8.97
N SER A 65 11.01 7.86 7.67
CA SER A 65 12.00 8.27 6.69
C SER A 65 12.19 9.80 6.76
N PRO A 66 13.42 10.29 6.88
CA PRO A 66 13.66 11.72 6.91
C PRO A 66 13.17 12.33 5.61
N LEU A 67 12.41 13.43 5.72
CA LEU A 67 12.10 14.27 4.57
C LEU A 67 13.42 14.73 3.98
N LYS A 68 13.64 14.40 2.70
CA LYS A 68 14.78 14.94 1.94
C LYS A 68 14.60 16.42 1.68
#